data_AF-A0A8S3KFJ9-F1
#
_entry.id   AF-A0A8S3KFJ9-F1
#
_cell.length_a   1.000
_cell.length_b   1.000
_cell.length_c   1.000
_cell.angle_alpha   90.00
_cell.angle_beta   90.00
_cell.angle_gamma   90.00
#
_symmetry.space_group_name_H-M   'P 1'
#
loop_
_entity.id
_entity.type
_entity.pdbx_description
1 polymer ?
#
loop_
_entity_poly.entity_id
_entity_poly.type
_entity_poly.pdbx_seq_one_letter_code
_entity_poly.pdbx_strand_id
1 'polypeptide(L)'
;EDSNVIFVDWSKTNHFPYTQATANTQMVGAEVSLLISELIANHGADPQLIHLIGHSLGAHAAGYAESRIVPRVSRIMGLDPAGPYFEWTDPLVRLDPTDAQFVDVIHTDGQRHVQLGLGL
;
A
#
# COMPACT_ATOMS: atom_id res chain seq x y z
N GLU A 1 14.51 -6.94 15.99
CA GLU A 1 13.60 -7.88 16.66
C GLU A 1 13.47 -9.13 15.82
N ASP A 2 12.95 -10.23 16.35
CA ASP A 2 12.68 -11.44 15.58
C ASP A 2 11.34 -11.27 14.85
N SER A 3 11.35 -11.36 13.52
CA SER A 3 10.19 -11.03 12.68
C SER A 3 10.29 -11.68 11.31
N ASN A 4 9.14 -12.04 10.74
CA ASN A 4 9.05 -12.42 9.33
C ASN A 4 8.97 -11.17 8.46
N VAL A 5 9.91 -11.01 7.53
CA VAL A 5 9.94 -9.89 6.58
C VAL A 5 9.71 -10.41 5.17
N ILE A 6 8.61 -9.98 4.56
CA ILE A 6 8.23 -10.37 3.20
C ILE A 6 8.38 -9.14 2.29
N PHE A 7 9.27 -9.26 1.30
CA PHE A 7 9.41 -8.24 0.26
C PHE A 7 8.47 -8.54 -0.89
N VAL A 8 7.58 -7.60 -1.19
CA VAL A 8 6.67 -7.66 -2.36
C VAL A 8 7.36 -7.00 -3.54
N ASP A 9 8.05 -7.80 -4.36
CA ASP A 9 8.68 -7.32 -5.59
C ASP A 9 7.69 -7.30 -6.75
N TRP A 10 7.38 -6.09 -7.23
CA TRP A 10 6.55 -5.83 -8.41
C TRP A 10 7.28 -4.92 -9.42
N SER A 11 8.62 -4.98 -9.43
CA SER A 11 9.49 -4.21 -10.34
C SER A 11 9.21 -4.41 -11.82
N LYS A 12 8.64 -5.56 -12.18
CA LYS A 12 8.23 -5.89 -13.56
C LYS A 12 7.00 -5.13 -14.04
N THR A 13 6.30 -4.41 -13.15
CA THR A 13 5.03 -3.73 -13.48
C THR A 13 4.96 -2.32 -12.91
N ASN A 14 6.03 -1.82 -12.28
CA ASN A 14 6.11 -0.48 -11.70
C ASN A 14 6.84 0.54 -12.59
N HIS A 15 7.13 0.19 -13.84
CA HIS A 15 7.82 1.05 -14.81
C HIS A 15 6.84 1.87 -15.67
N PHE A 16 7.38 2.74 -16.51
CA PHE A 16 6.59 3.58 -17.42
C PHE A 16 5.66 2.75 -18.32
N PRO A 17 4.47 3.30 -18.66
CA PRO A 17 3.98 4.63 -18.28
C PRO A 17 3.49 4.72 -16.82
N TYR A 18 3.70 5.87 -16.16
CA TYR A 18 3.34 6.06 -14.74
C TYR A 18 1.86 5.78 -14.45
N THR A 19 0.97 6.14 -15.38
CA THR A 19 -0.46 5.82 -15.31
C THR A 19 -0.73 4.32 -15.19
N GLN A 20 0.04 3.48 -15.90
CA GLN A 20 -0.09 2.03 -15.80
C GLN A 20 0.49 1.52 -14.48
N ALA A 21 1.61 2.07 -14.01
CA ALA A 21 2.17 1.73 -12.71
C ALA A 21 1.18 2.07 -11.57
N THR A 22 0.54 3.23 -11.61
CA THR A 22 -0.57 3.62 -10.72
C THR A 22 -1.71 2.61 -10.78
N ALA A 23 -2.18 2.22 -11.97
CA ALA A 23 -3.26 1.24 -12.08
C ALA A 23 -2.86 -0.13 -11.50
N ASN A 24 -1.61 -0.53 -11.70
CA ASN A 24 -1.10 -1.82 -11.24
C ASN A 24 -1.05 -1.94 -9.71
N THR A 25 -1.06 -0.84 -8.94
CA THR A 25 -1.09 -0.91 -7.46
C THR A 25 -2.34 -1.63 -6.94
N GLN A 26 -3.46 -1.57 -7.66
CA GLN A 26 -4.67 -2.31 -7.28
C GLN A 26 -4.48 -3.82 -7.40
N MET A 27 -3.81 -4.28 -8.46
CA MET A 27 -3.49 -5.70 -8.64
C MET A 27 -2.49 -6.17 -7.58
N VAL A 28 -1.44 -5.37 -7.32
CA VAL A 28 -0.48 -5.67 -6.25
C VAL A 28 -1.19 -5.78 -4.89
N GLY A 29 -2.08 -4.83 -4.58
CA GLY A 29 -2.89 -4.90 -3.35
C GLY A 29 -3.74 -6.17 -3.29
N ALA A 30 -4.39 -6.56 -4.39
CA ALA A 30 -5.20 -7.78 -4.44
C ALA A 30 -4.37 -9.06 -4.19
N GLU A 31 -3.18 -9.18 -4.78
CA GLU A 31 -2.28 -10.32 -4.58
C GLU A 31 -1.74 -10.37 -3.13
N VAL A 32 -1.39 -9.21 -2.56
CA VAL A 32 -0.96 -9.12 -1.15
C VAL A 32 -2.10 -9.51 -0.20
N SER A 33 -3.33 -9.08 -0.49
CA SER A 33 -4.51 -9.48 0.27
C SER A 33 -4.77 -10.98 0.21
N LEU A 34 -4.57 -11.60 -0.96
CA LEU A 34 -4.72 -13.05 -1.13
C LEU A 34 -3.70 -13.82 -0.28
N LEU A 35 -2.42 -13.39 -0.33
CA LEU A 35 -1.37 -13.98 0.50
C LEU A 35 -1.69 -13.86 1.99
N ILE A 36 -2.09 -12.69 2.47
CA ILE A 36 -2.38 -12.47 3.89
C ILE A 36 -3.61 -13.28 4.32
N SER A 37 -4.66 -13.30 3.50
CA SER A 37 -5.85 -14.10 3.78
C SER A 37 -5.51 -15.59 3.89
N GLU A 38 -4.63 -16.10 3.02
CA GLU A 38 -4.12 -17.49 3.08
C GLU A 38 -3.35 -17.75 4.38
N LEU A 39 -2.45 -16.84 4.78
CA LEU A 39 -1.69 -16.94 6.02
C LEU A 39 -2.60 -16.97 7.25
N ILE A 40 -3.64 -16.13 7.27
CA ILE A 40 -4.60 -16.08 8.37
C ILE A 40 -5.44 -17.37 8.39
N ALA A 41 -6.05 -17.73 7.26
CA ALA A 41 -7.02 -18.83 7.19
C ALA A 41 -6.39 -20.21 7.37
N ASN A 42 -5.22 -20.44 6.76
CA ASN A 42 -4.64 -21.78 6.64
C ASN A 42 -3.33 -21.96 7.43
N HIS A 43 -2.70 -20.87 7.87
CA HIS A 43 -1.44 -20.93 8.62
C HIS A 43 -1.52 -20.30 10.02
N GLY A 44 -2.70 -19.83 10.44
CA GLY A 44 -2.92 -19.32 11.80
C GLY A 44 -2.19 -18.00 12.09
N ALA A 45 -1.85 -17.22 11.06
CA ALA A 45 -1.26 -15.91 11.26
C ALA A 45 -2.26 -14.99 11.98
N ASP A 46 -1.79 -14.33 13.04
CA ASP A 46 -2.60 -13.33 13.74
C ASP A 46 -2.62 -12.02 12.93
N PRO A 47 -3.78 -11.56 12.43
CA PRO A 47 -3.90 -10.29 11.71
C PRO A 47 -3.38 -9.08 12.52
N GLN A 48 -3.41 -9.16 13.86
CA GLN A 48 -2.93 -8.07 14.72
C GLN A 48 -1.40 -7.93 14.71
N LEU A 49 -0.69 -8.96 14.27
CA LEU A 49 0.77 -8.96 14.13
C LEU A 49 1.24 -8.65 12.70
N ILE A 50 0.31 -8.37 11.78
CA ILE A 50 0.62 -8.06 10.38
C ILE A 50 0.69 -6.55 10.19
N HIS A 51 1.85 -6.08 9.75
CA HIS A 51 2.10 -4.68 9.42
C HIS A 51 2.41 -4.53 7.94
N LEU A 52 1.66 -3.68 7.24
CA LEU A 52 1.94 -3.34 5.84
C LEU A 52 2.76 -2.06 5.79
N ILE A 53 3.83 -2.06 5.00
CA ILE A 53 4.68 -0.89 4.80
C ILE A 53 4.76 -0.66 3.29
N GLY A 54 4.37 0.53 2.85
CA GLY A 54 4.35 0.89 1.44
C GLY A 54 5.05 2.23 1.21
N HIS A 55 5.95 2.27 0.23
CA HIS A 55 6.65 3.49 -0.19
C HIS A 55 6.13 4.01 -1.53
N SER A 56 5.92 5.32 -1.67
CA SER A 56 5.45 5.94 -2.92
C SER A 56 4.15 5.28 -3.41
N LEU A 57 4.11 4.75 -4.64
CA LEU A 57 2.97 3.97 -5.17
C LEU A 57 2.60 2.76 -4.28
N GLY A 58 3.59 2.17 -3.61
CA GLY A 58 3.40 1.04 -2.71
C GLY A 58 2.55 1.39 -1.47
N ALA A 59 2.50 2.65 -1.05
CA ALA A 59 1.63 3.08 0.06
C ALA A 59 0.15 2.85 -0.29
N HIS A 60 -0.23 3.13 -1.54
CA HIS A 60 -1.58 2.89 -2.03
C HIS A 60 -1.85 1.41 -2.27
N ALA A 61 -0.85 0.65 -2.74
CA ALA A 61 -0.96 -0.81 -2.82
C ALA A 61 -1.25 -1.45 -1.45
N ALA A 62 -0.66 -0.94 -0.38
CA ALA A 62 -0.93 -1.38 0.99
C ALA A 62 -2.39 -1.07 1.42
N GLY A 63 -2.90 0.13 1.12
CA GLY A 63 -4.32 0.46 1.35
C GLY A 63 -5.28 -0.46 0.59
N TYR A 64 -5.00 -0.70 -0.70
CA TYR A 64 -5.78 -1.64 -1.52
C TYR A 64 -5.72 -3.08 -1.01
N ALA A 65 -4.59 -3.50 -0.43
CA ALA A 65 -4.51 -4.83 0.17
C ALA A 65 -5.45 -4.95 1.36
N GLU A 66 -5.43 -3.99 2.28
CA GLU A 66 -6.25 -4.06 3.48
C GLU A 66 -7.74 -4.07 3.19
N SER A 67 -8.20 -3.30 2.20
CA SER A 67 -9.61 -3.18 1.85
C SER A 67 -10.31 -4.51 1.49
N ARG A 68 -9.54 -5.60 1.38
CA ARG A 68 -9.98 -6.96 1.01
C ARG A 68 -9.69 -8.00 2.10
N ILE A 69 -8.96 -7.66 3.16
CA ILE A 69 -8.54 -8.60 4.22
C ILE A 69 -9.57 -8.62 5.34
N VAL A 70 -10.02 -9.82 5.71
CA VAL A 70 -10.90 -10.05 6.87
C VAL A 70 -10.38 -11.24 7.66
N PRO A 71 -10.11 -11.10 8.98
CA PRO A 71 -10.13 -9.88 9.80
C PRO A 71 -9.05 -8.84 9.43
N ARG A 72 -9.36 -7.55 9.69
CA ARG A 72 -8.48 -6.39 9.39
C ARG A 72 -7.11 -6.47 10.07
N VAL A 73 -6.06 -6.03 9.37
CA VAL A 73 -4.69 -5.96 9.92
C VAL A 73 -4.55 -4.82 10.94
N SER A 74 -3.52 -4.87 11.78
CA SER A 74 -3.34 -3.84 12.82
C SER A 74 -2.82 -2.52 12.26
N ARG A 75 -1.88 -2.54 11.30
CA ARG A 75 -1.16 -1.33 10.91
C ARG A 75 -0.80 -1.23 9.43
N ILE A 76 -0.94 -0.02 8.88
CA ILE A 76 -0.34 0.39 7.61
C ILE A 76 0.59 1.60 7.85
N MET A 77 1.82 1.51 7.36
CA MET A 77 2.75 2.63 7.32
C MET A 77 2.95 3.10 5.87
N GLY A 78 2.58 4.35 5.59
CA GLY A 78 2.84 5.02 4.32
C GLY A 78 4.14 5.82 4.38
N LEU A 79 5.13 5.43 3.58
CA LEU A 79 6.40 6.14 3.45
C LEU A 79 6.34 6.99 2.17
N ASP A 80 6.12 8.28 2.35
CA ASP A 80 5.99 9.29 1.29
C ASP A 80 5.00 8.87 0.18
N PRO A 81 3.71 8.71 0.51
CA PRO A 81 2.70 8.25 -0.45
C PRO A 81 2.66 9.13 -1.70
N ALA A 82 2.56 8.50 -2.87
CA ALA A 82 2.62 9.21 -4.14
C ALA A 82 1.42 10.16 -4.32
N GLY A 83 1.67 11.45 -4.55
CA GLY A 83 0.61 12.42 -4.80
C GLY A 83 -0.12 12.25 -6.17
N PRO A 84 0.61 12.18 -7.30
CA PRO A 84 -0.01 12.13 -8.63
C PRO A 84 -0.97 10.94 -8.79
N TYR A 85 -2.19 11.23 -9.25
CA TYR A 85 -3.32 10.29 -9.44
C TYR A 85 -3.98 9.75 -8.16
N PHE A 86 -3.54 10.16 -6.97
CA PHE A 86 -4.14 9.77 -5.68
C PHE A 86 -4.59 10.95 -4.84
N GLU A 87 -3.89 12.08 -4.90
CA GLU A 87 -4.32 13.29 -4.20
C GLU A 87 -5.73 13.71 -4.63
N TRP A 88 -6.57 14.03 -3.63
CA TRP A 88 -7.96 14.49 -3.82
C TRP A 88 -8.90 13.46 -4.48
N THR A 89 -8.47 12.20 -4.63
CA THR A 89 -9.38 11.13 -5.02
C THR A 89 -10.21 10.65 -3.84
N ASP A 90 -11.28 9.93 -4.15
CA ASP A 90 -12.06 9.18 -3.17
C ASP A 90 -11.14 8.29 -2.31
N PRO A 91 -11.39 8.17 -0.98
CA PRO A 91 -10.66 7.25 -0.11
C PRO A 91 -10.52 5.84 -0.67
N LEU A 92 -11.50 5.35 -1.43
CA LEU A 92 -11.46 4.03 -2.08
C LEU A 92 -10.26 3.86 -3.05
N VAL A 93 -9.70 4.95 -3.55
CA VAL A 93 -8.67 4.95 -4.61
C VAL A 93 -7.27 5.25 -4.05
N ARG A 94 -7.13 5.57 -2.76
CA ARG A 94 -5.85 5.98 -2.16
C ARG A 94 -5.66 5.37 -0.78
N LEU A 95 -4.51 5.65 -0.16
CA LEU A 95 -4.29 5.31 1.24
C LEU A 95 -5.11 6.31 2.08
N ASP A 96 -5.85 5.81 3.04
CA ASP A 96 -6.71 6.59 3.93
C ASP A 96 -6.62 6.09 5.38
N PRO A 97 -6.81 6.97 6.39
CA PRO A 97 -6.87 6.55 7.79
C PRO A 97 -7.89 5.44 8.07
N THR A 98 -8.92 5.27 7.23
CA THR A 98 -9.88 4.17 7.40
C THR A 98 -9.35 2.81 6.98
N ASP A 99 -8.20 2.72 6.33
CA ASP A 99 -7.65 1.47 5.74
C ASP A 99 -6.96 0.55 6.76
N ALA A 100 -6.77 0.93 8.02
CA ALA A 100 -6.36 -0.02 9.05
C ALA A 100 -6.87 0.42 10.43
N GLN A 101 -6.59 -0.37 11.46
CA GLN A 101 -6.80 0.10 12.84
C GLN A 101 -5.88 1.27 13.17
N PHE A 102 -4.66 1.26 12.64
CA PHE A 102 -3.70 2.34 12.75
C PHE A 102 -3.00 2.59 11.43
N VAL A 103 -3.08 3.82 10.93
CA VAL A 103 -2.38 4.27 9.73
C VAL A 103 -1.45 5.41 10.11
N ASP A 104 -0.15 5.26 9.85
CA ASP A 104 0.84 6.30 10.06
C ASP A 104 1.58 6.62 8.76
N VAL A 105 1.79 7.92 8.52
CA VAL A 105 2.37 8.40 7.26
C VAL A 105 3.53 9.35 7.55
N ILE A 106 4.65 9.09 6.89
CA ILE A 106 5.83 9.96 6.91
C ILE A 106 5.91 10.64 5.54
N HIS A 107 5.88 11.97 5.49
CA HIS A 107 6.05 12.72 4.24
C HIS A 107 7.47 13.27 4.18
N THR A 108 8.15 13.05 3.05
CA THR A 108 9.52 13.51 2.80
C THR A 108 9.63 14.37 1.53
N ASP A 109 8.69 14.23 0.59
CA ASP A 109 8.57 15.07 -0.63
C ASP A 109 7.12 15.56 -0.85
N GLY A 110 6.48 16.06 0.20
CA GLY A 110 5.08 16.51 0.16
C GLY A 110 4.84 17.87 -0.52
N GLN A 111 5.79 18.39 -1.31
CA GLN A 111 5.57 19.66 -2.01
C GLN A 111 4.58 19.47 -3.16
N ARG A 112 3.72 20.47 -3.37
CA ARG A 112 2.72 20.42 -4.44
C ARG A 112 3.39 20.39 -5.80
N HIS A 113 3.38 19.24 -6.46
CA HIS A 113 3.70 19.15 -7.88
C HIS A 113 2.53 19.68 -8.71
N VAL A 114 2.41 21.02 -8.78
CA VAL A 114 1.49 21.72 -9.73
C VAL A 114 1.83 21.37 -11.19
N GLN A 115 2.99 20.75 -11.41
CA GLN A 115 3.43 20.23 -12.69
C GLN A 115 4.16 18.91 -12.42
N LEU A 116 3.49 17.78 -12.68
CA LEU A 116 4.00 16.38 -12.72
C LEU A 116 5.51 16.27 -12.45
N GLY A 117 5.89 16.39 -11.18
CA GLY A 117 7.27 16.23 -10.74
C GLY A 117 7.48 14.74 -10.54
N LEU A 118 8.33 14.16 -11.39
CA LEU A 118 8.57 12.73 -11.42
C LEU A 118 9.69 12.28 -10.48
N GLY A 119 10.20 13.14 -9.59
CA GLY A 119 11.25 12.76 -8.64
C GLY A 119 12.39 11.96 -9.30
N LEU A 120 12.82 12.41 -10.49
CA LEU A 120 13.98 11.89 -11.22
C LEU A 120 15.14 12.87 -11.11
#